data_AF-A0A4V2MJC5-F1
#
_entry.id   AF-A0A4V2MJC5-F1
#
_cell.length_a   1.000
_cell.length_b   1.000
_cell.length_c   1.000
_cell.angle_alpha   90.00
_cell.angle_beta   90.00
_cell.angle_gamma   90.00
#
_symmetry.space_group_name_H-M   'P 1'
#
loop_
_entity.id
_entity.type
_entity.pdbx_description
1 polymer ?
#
loop_
_entity_poly.entity_id
_entity_poly.type
_entity_poly.pdbx_seq_one_letter_code
_entity_poly.pdbx_strand_id
1 'polypeptide(L)' 'MEIKPDQLQSFIKLYEDEFNVLLTAKEAQFKASLLLQYVSFCIKPLAKVEETDINDMPD' A
#
# COMPACT_ATOMS: atom_id res chain seq x y z
N MET A 1 -2.12 -1.87 11.53
CA MET A 1 -2.61 -2.73 10.45
C MET A 1 -1.76 -3.98 10.49
N GLU A 2 -2.36 -5.15 10.67
CA GLU A 2 -1.62 -6.42 10.76
C GLU A 2 -1.52 -7.04 9.36
N ILE A 3 -0.31 -7.44 8.95
CA ILE A 3 -0.07 -8.14 7.67
C ILE A 3 -0.14 -9.63 7.96
N LYS A 4 -1.04 -10.33 7.26
CA LYS A 4 -1.20 -11.77 7.45
C LYS A 4 -0.04 -12.55 6.82
N PRO A 5 0.28 -13.77 7.30
CA PRO A 5 1.39 -14.56 6.77
C PRO A 5 1.32 -14.84 5.26
N ASP A 6 0.13 -15.11 4.73
CA ASP A 6 -0.13 -15.34 3.30
C ASP A 6 0.11 -14.09 2.45
N GLN A 7 -0.22 -12.91 2.99
CA GLN A 7 0.04 -11.63 2.34
C GLN A 7 1.53 -11.31 2.32
N LEU A 8 2.24 -11.65 3.39
CA LEU A 8 3.69 -11.47 3.49
C LEU A 8 4.43 -12.35 2.47
N GLN A 9 4.02 -13.62 2.33
CA GLN A 9 4.59 -14.54 1.33
C GLN A 9 4.34 -14.04 -0.10
N SER A 10 3.13 -13.56 -0.38
CA SER A 10 2.79 -12.99 -1.68
C SER A 10 3.63 -11.75 -2.00
N PHE A 11 3.85 -10.89 -1.01
CA PHE A 11 4.72 -9.71 -1.14
C PHE A 11 6.18 -10.09 -1.40
N ILE A 12 6.72 -11.08 -0.67
CA ILE A 12 8.10 -11.57 -0.88
C ILE A 12 8.27 -12.04 -2.32
N LYS A 13 7.35 -12.91 -2.79
CA LYS A 13 7.42 -13.45 -4.15
C LYS A 13 7.37 -12.36 -5.21
N LEU A 14 6.42 -11.42 -5.11
CA LEU A 14 6.31 -10.32 -6.05
C LEU A 14 7.58 -9.44 -6.06
N TYR A 15 8.14 -9.14 -4.89
CA TYR A 15 9.34 -8.34 -4.80
C TYR A 15 10.57 -9.05 -5.39
N GLU A 16 10.67 -10.37 -5.18
CA GLU A 16 11.71 -11.19 -5.79
C GLU A 16 11.57 -11.24 -7.32
N ASP A 17 10.36 -11.48 -7.82
CA ASP A 17 10.09 -11.55 -9.26
C ASP A 17 10.42 -10.22 -9.99
N GLU A 18 10.09 -9.08 -9.38
CA GLU A 18 10.28 -7.75 -10.00
C GLU A 18 11.72 -7.22 -9.86
N PHE A 19 12.34 -7.42 -8.70
CA PHE A 19 13.63 -6.80 -8.38
C PHE A 19 14.80 -7.79 -8.37
N ASN A 20 14.55 -9.09 -8.51
CA ASN A 20 15.53 -10.17 -8.33
C ASN A 20 16.27 -10.08 -6.99
N VAL A 21 15.55 -9.68 -5.93
CA VAL A 21 16.08 -9.55 -4.56
C VAL A 21 15.30 -10.44 -3.61
N LEU A 22 16.02 -11.36 -2.95
CA LEU A 22 15.47 -12.17 -1.87
C LEU A 22 15.39 -11.35 -0.58
N LEU A 23 14.19 -11.23 -0.03
CA LEU A 23 13.93 -10.58 1.25
C LEU A 23 13.84 -11.61 2.38
N THR A 24 14.43 -11.28 3.53
CA THR A 24 14.09 -11.97 4.77
C THR A 24 12.67 -11.62 5.20
N ALA A 25 12.03 -12.47 6.00
CA ALA A 25 10.69 -12.21 6.52
C ALA A 25 10.60 -10.87 7.28
N LYS A 26 11.66 -10.47 7.99
CA LYS A 26 11.72 -9.20 8.73
C LYS A 26 11.76 -7.99 7.79
N GLU A 27 12.57 -8.06 6.73
CA GLU A 27 12.66 -6.98 5.73
C GLU A 27 11.37 -6.84 4.94
N ALA A 28 10.77 -7.97 4.55
CA ALA A 28 9.48 -8.00 3.91
C ALA A 28 8.40 -7.37 4.78
N GLN A 29 8.34 -7.73 6.07
CA GLN A 29 7.36 -7.17 7.00
C GLN A 29 7.52 -5.66 7.13
N PHE A 30 8.76 -5.18 7.26
CA PHE A 30 9.07 -3.75 7.37
C PHE A 30 8.66 -2.98 6.10
N LYS A 31 9.10 -3.45 4.91
CA LYS A 31 8.81 -2.82 3.62
C LYS A 31 7.31 -2.80 3.31
N ALA A 32 6.62 -3.92 3.53
CA ALA A 32 5.18 -4.00 3.33
C ALA A 32 4.42 -3.08 4.30
N SER A 33 4.88 -2.97 5.55
CA SER A 33 4.30 -2.03 6.53
C SER A 33 4.50 -0.57 6.11
N LEU A 34 5.68 -0.23 5.61
CA LEU A 34 6.00 1.11 5.10
C LEU A 34 5.13 1.46 3.90
N LEU A 35 4.94 0.52 2.96
CA LEU A 35 4.08 0.71 1.80
C LEU A 35 2.62 0.96 2.22
N LEU A 36 2.09 0.18 3.16
CA LEU A 36 0.73 0.37 3.68
C LEU A 36 0.55 1.74 4.36
N GLN A 37 1.57 2.19 5.10
CA GLN A 37 1.57 3.53 5.71
C GLN A 37 1.57 4.62 4.64
N TYR A 38 2.43 4.49 3.62
CA TYR A 38 2.51 5.44 2.52
C TYR A 38 1.18 5.54 1.76
N VAL A 39 0.59 4.41 1.37
CA VAL A 39 -0.71 4.38 0.68
C VAL A 39 -1.81 5.00 1.55
N SER A 40 -1.82 4.69 2.86
CA SER A 40 -2.84 5.21 3.77
C SER A 40 -2.72 6.70 4.02
N PHE A 41 -1.50 7.23 4.08
CA PHE A 41 -1.25 8.63 4.40
C PHE A 41 -1.23 9.54 3.17
N CYS A 42 -0.62 9.10 2.07
CA CYS A 42 -0.43 9.93 0.88
C CYS A 42 -1.53 9.70 -0.17
N ILE A 43 -1.93 8.45 -0.42
CA ILE A 43 -2.77 8.12 -1.58
C ILE A 43 -4.27 8.19 -1.23
N LYS A 44 -4.69 7.56 -0.12
CA LYS A 44 -6.11 7.52 0.25
C LYS A 44 -6.75 8.88 0.47
N PRO A 45 -6.09 9.88 1.08
CA PRO A 45 -6.68 11.21 1.21
C PRO A 45 -6.91 11.86 -0.14
N LEU A 46 -5.97 11.72 -1.09
CA LEU A 46 -6.09 12.30 -2.44
C LEU A 46 -7.27 11.69 -3.23
N ALA A 47 -7.47 10.38 -3.12
CA ALA A 47 -8.59 9.69 -3.78
C ALA A 47 -9.98 10.16 -3.28
N LYS A 48 -10.07 10.70 -2.06
CA LYS A 48 -11.31 11.23 -1.50
C LYS A 48 -11.61 12.67 -1.91
N VAL A 49 -10.60 13.43 -2.38
CA VAL A 49 -10.79 14.83 -2.79
C VAL A 49 -11.53 14.90 -4.13
N GLU A 50 -11.32 13.93 -5.03
CA GLU A 50 -11.97 13.93 -6.34
C GLU A 50 -13.50 13.63 -6.29
N GLU A 51 -14.02 13.01 -5.23
CA GLU A 51 -15.47 12.75 -5.10
C GLU A 51 -16.27 13.94 -4.57
N THR A 52 -15.62 14.97 -4.01
CA THR A 52 -16.32 16.10 -3.37
C THR A 52 -16.58 17.31 -4.28
N ASP A 53 -16.00 17.39 -5.48
CA ASP A 53 -16.09 18.60 -6.33
C ASP A 53 -17.24 18.60 -7.36
N ILE A 54 -18.09 17.57 -7.41
CA ILE A 54 -19.15 17.45 -8.44
C ILE A 54 -20.56 17.84 -7.96
N ASN A 55 -20.76 18.16 -6.67
CA ASN A 55 -22.10 18.38 -6.09
C ASN A 55 -22.35 19.77 -5.47
N ASP A 56 -21.42 20.73 -5.58
CA ASP A 56 -21.56 22.08 -5.00
C ASP A 56 -21.66 23.18 -6.08
N MET A 57 -22.49 22.97 -7.12
CA MET A 57 -23.02 24.09 -7.91
C MET A 57 -24.35 24.55 -7.29
N PRO A 58 -24.42 25.76 -6.69
CA PRO A 58 -25.69 26.32 -6.28
C PRO A 58 -26.49 26.76 -7.53
N ASP A 59 -27.78 26.39 -7.56
CA ASP A 59 -28.80 26.93 -8.49
C ASP A 59 -28.94 28.46 -8.37
#